data_AF-A0A7I7Y0W0-F1
#
_entry.id   AF-A0A7I7Y0W0-F1
#
_cell.length_a   1.000
_cell.length_b   1.000
_cell.length_c   1.000
_cell.angle_alpha   90.00
_cell.angle_beta   90.00
_cell.angle_gamma   90.00
#
_symmetry.space_group_name_H-M   'P 1'
#
loop_
_entity.id
_entity.type
_entity.pdbx_description
1 polymer ?
#
loop_
_entity_poly.entity_id
_entity_poly.type
_entity_poly.pdbx_seq_one_letter_code
_entity_poly.pdbx_strand_id
1 'polypeptide(L)'
;MVHQLADFEKAAHEATVTEEQMRTALFGDHPIAYAHVAEVDGTAAAVAVWFVNFSTWDGVGGIYLEDLFVRPEFRRRGLARDLLVTLARECVQRGYSRLSWAVLNWNVNAIALYDGVGGLPMNDWTTYRVSGLNLTALAGEPVVDQP
;
A
#
# COMPACT_ATOMS: atom_id res chain seq x y z
N MET A 1 -12.79 3.32 0.02
CA MET A 1 -11.57 3.84 -0.64
C MET A 1 -10.80 2.73 -1.33
N VAL A 2 -10.52 1.58 -0.70
CA VAL A 2 -9.85 0.43 -1.37
C VAL A 2 -10.54 0.00 -2.67
N HIS A 3 -11.86 -0.29 -2.65
CA HIS A 3 -12.57 -0.62 -3.90
C HIS A 3 -12.54 0.51 -4.95
N GLN A 4 -12.56 1.78 -4.52
CA GLN A 4 -12.45 2.93 -5.44
C GLN A 4 -11.05 3.05 -6.06
N LEU A 5 -10.01 2.67 -5.32
CA LEU A 5 -8.66 2.55 -5.84
C LEU A 5 -8.60 1.41 -6.87
N ALA A 6 -9.13 0.23 -6.54
CA ALA A 6 -9.17 -0.90 -7.46
C ALA A 6 -9.94 -0.58 -8.76
N ASP A 7 -11.05 0.16 -8.67
CA ASP A 7 -11.77 0.68 -9.84
C ASP A 7 -10.88 1.61 -10.69
N PHE A 8 -10.18 2.55 -10.05
CA PHE A 8 -9.26 3.45 -10.72
C PHE A 8 -8.09 2.70 -11.39
N GLU A 9 -7.61 1.63 -10.76
CA GLU A 9 -6.53 0.78 -11.25
C GLU A 9 -6.96 -0.23 -12.30
N LYS A 10 -8.26 -0.29 -12.63
CA LYS A 10 -8.88 -1.26 -13.55
C LYS A 10 -8.77 -2.71 -13.07
N ALA A 11 -8.69 -2.91 -11.76
CA ALA A 11 -8.53 -4.18 -11.08
C ALA A 11 -9.67 -4.46 -10.07
N ALA A 12 -10.84 -3.84 -10.25
CA ALA A 12 -11.99 -3.99 -9.35
C ALA A 12 -12.37 -5.46 -9.06
N HIS A 13 -12.26 -6.31 -10.08
CA HIS A 13 -12.56 -7.75 -9.99
C HIS A 13 -11.55 -8.55 -9.15
N GLU A 14 -10.37 -7.99 -8.89
CA GLU A 14 -9.34 -8.60 -8.04
C GLU A 14 -9.49 -8.18 -6.57
N ALA A 15 -10.24 -7.10 -6.29
CA ALA A 15 -10.45 -6.58 -4.95
C ALA A 15 -11.51 -7.38 -4.18
N THR A 16 -11.12 -8.54 -3.65
CA THR A 16 -11.97 -9.45 -2.87
C THR A 16 -12.06 -9.10 -1.38
N VAL A 17 -11.37 -8.04 -0.95
CA VAL A 17 -11.30 -7.64 0.46
C VAL A 17 -12.67 -7.30 1.03
N THR A 18 -12.95 -7.77 2.25
CA THR A 18 -14.17 -7.45 3.00
C THR A 18 -13.91 -6.46 4.14
N GLU A 19 -14.97 -5.81 4.62
CA GLU A 19 -14.87 -4.91 5.78
C GLU A 19 -14.34 -5.63 7.03
N GLU A 20 -14.78 -6.88 7.27
CA GLU A 20 -14.35 -7.67 8.42
C GLU A 20 -12.87 -8.05 8.34
N GLN A 21 -12.38 -8.40 7.15
CA GLN A 21 -10.96 -8.62 6.90
C GLN A 21 -10.14 -7.34 7.15
N MET A 22 -10.60 -6.18 6.66
CA MET A 22 -9.93 -4.90 6.92
C MET A 22 -9.93 -4.54 8.41
N ARG A 23 -11.06 -4.74 9.10
CA ARG A 23 -11.19 -4.48 10.53
C ARG A 23 -10.22 -5.34 11.32
N THR A 24 -10.10 -6.62 10.98
CA THR A 24 -9.15 -7.54 11.60
C THR A 24 -7.72 -7.13 11.32
N ALA A 25 -7.40 -6.78 10.07
CA ALA A 25 -6.04 -6.41 9.66
C ALA A 25 -5.55 -5.12 10.33
N LEU A 26 -6.43 -4.14 10.54
CA LEU A 26 -6.10 -2.82 11.10
C LEU A 26 -6.26 -2.73 12.62
N PHE A 27 -7.20 -3.48 13.20
CA PHE A 27 -7.66 -3.30 14.59
C PHE A 27 -7.80 -4.61 15.39
N GLY A 28 -7.41 -5.75 14.82
CA GLY A 28 -7.36 -7.01 15.57
C GLY A 28 -6.27 -7.00 16.65
N ASP A 29 -6.22 -8.06 17.46
CA ASP A 29 -5.24 -8.18 18.57
C ASP A 29 -3.79 -8.14 18.08
N HIS A 30 -3.56 -8.56 16.82
CA HIS A 30 -2.27 -8.51 16.15
C HIS A 30 -2.45 -7.82 14.78
N PRO A 31 -2.47 -6.48 14.72
CA PRO A 31 -2.62 -5.76 13.48
C PRO A 31 -1.48 -6.09 12.51
N ILE A 32 -1.83 -6.40 11.27
CA ILE A 32 -0.87 -6.68 10.19
C ILE A 32 -0.72 -5.51 9.21
N ALA A 33 -1.63 -4.54 9.29
CA ALA A 33 -1.60 -3.32 8.50
C ALA A 33 -1.96 -2.12 9.38
N TYR A 34 -1.60 -0.94 8.90
CA TYR A 34 -1.86 0.35 9.52
C TYR A 34 -2.41 1.30 8.48
N ALA A 35 -3.13 2.33 8.91
CA ALA A 35 -3.68 3.32 8.01
C ALA A 35 -3.58 4.74 8.56
N HIS A 36 -3.30 5.70 7.69
CA HIS A 36 -3.50 7.12 7.92
C HIS A 36 -4.62 7.63 7.04
N VAL A 37 -5.52 8.44 7.59
CA VAL A 37 -6.61 9.07 6.86
C VAL A 37 -6.42 10.58 6.90
N ALA A 38 -6.51 11.23 5.74
CA ALA A 38 -6.61 12.68 5.67
C ALA A 38 -8.08 13.06 5.61
N GLU A 39 -8.49 13.96 6.50
CA GLU A 39 -9.84 14.50 6.54
C GLU A 39 -9.88 15.94 6.03
N VAL A 40 -10.92 16.25 5.25
CA VAL A 40 -11.23 17.62 4.80
C VAL A 40 -12.68 17.88 5.17
N ASP A 41 -12.91 18.91 5.99
CA ASP A 41 -14.24 19.30 6.47
C ASP A 41 -15.03 18.13 7.09
N GLY A 42 -14.35 17.30 7.89
CA GLY A 42 -14.93 16.12 8.54
C GLY A 42 -15.18 14.93 7.60
N THR A 43 -14.73 15.00 6.36
CA THR A 43 -14.87 13.90 5.38
C THR A 43 -13.52 13.24 5.13
N ALA A 44 -13.48 11.90 5.23
CA ALA A 44 -12.30 11.10 4.86
C ALA A 44 -11.99 11.25 3.35
N ALA A 45 -11.01 12.09 3.04
CA ALA A 45 -10.66 12.55 1.70
C ALA A 45 -9.56 11.71 1.05
N ALA A 46 -8.62 11.21 1.85
CA ALA A 46 -7.53 10.37 1.38
C ALA A 46 -7.12 9.33 2.41
N VAL A 47 -6.48 8.25 1.96
CA VAL A 47 -5.95 7.18 2.79
C VAL A 47 -4.57 6.74 2.33
N ALA A 48 -3.73 6.38 3.29
CA ALA A 48 -2.52 5.60 3.08
C ALA A 48 -2.60 4.33 3.93
N VAL A 49 -2.60 3.15 3.30
CA VAL A 49 -2.55 1.83 3.98
C VAL A 49 -1.14 1.29 3.83
N TRP A 50 -0.56 0.81 4.93
CA TRP A 50 0.85 0.45 4.96
C TRP A 50 1.13 -0.62 6.02
N PHE A 51 2.29 -1.27 5.91
CA PHE A 51 2.79 -2.23 6.89
C PHE A 51 4.30 -2.08 7.07
N VAL A 52 4.83 -2.69 8.14
CA VAL A 52 6.27 -2.67 8.41
C VAL A 52 6.95 -3.78 7.61
N ASN A 53 7.98 -3.42 6.83
CA ASN A 53 8.90 -4.38 6.22
C ASN A 53 10.26 -4.33 6.93
N PHE A 54 11.15 -5.27 6.60
CA PHE A 54 12.49 -5.34 7.19
C PHE A 54 13.56 -5.34 6.10
N SER A 55 14.68 -4.67 6.38
CA SER A 55 15.87 -4.69 5.52
C SER A 55 16.96 -5.50 6.22
N THR A 56 17.33 -6.65 5.64
CA THR A 56 18.47 -7.44 6.17
C THR A 56 19.81 -6.73 5.96
N TRP A 57 19.87 -5.75 5.04
CA TRP A 57 21.08 -4.98 4.76
C TRP A 57 21.23 -3.78 5.70
N ASP A 58 20.12 -3.14 6.09
CA ASP A 58 20.15 -2.01 7.03
C ASP A 58 19.96 -2.45 8.50
N GLY A 59 19.48 -3.66 8.73
CA GLY A 59 19.23 -4.21 10.07
C GLY A 59 18.05 -3.56 10.81
N VAL A 60 17.23 -2.76 10.12
CA VAL A 60 16.11 -2.01 10.70
C VAL A 60 14.83 -2.19 9.88
N GLY A 61 13.71 -1.78 10.48
CA GLY A 61 12.42 -1.73 9.81
C GLY A 61 12.35 -0.68 8.69
N GLY A 62 11.29 -0.77 7.91
CA GLY A 62 10.85 0.19 6.90
C GLY A 62 9.33 0.22 6.85
N ILE A 63 8.77 1.19 6.14
CA ILE A 63 7.36 1.19 5.76
C ILE A 63 7.25 0.71 4.32
N TYR A 64 6.39 -0.27 4.08
CA TYR A 64 5.84 -0.54 2.76
C TYR A 64 4.44 0.07 2.66
N LEU A 65 4.29 1.07 1.80
CA LEU A 65 3.03 1.70 1.48
C LEU A 65 2.33 0.84 0.42
N GLU A 66 1.24 0.20 0.84
CA GLU A 66 0.41 -0.68 0.00
C GLU A 66 -0.51 0.16 -0.88
N ASP A 67 -1.36 0.98 -0.25
CA ASP A 67 -2.33 1.81 -0.95
C ASP A 67 -2.12 3.28 -0.63
N LEU A 68 -2.13 4.14 -1.65
CA LEU A 68 -2.26 5.59 -1.51
C LEU A 68 -3.38 6.08 -2.43
N PHE A 69 -4.47 6.56 -1.84
CA PHE A 69 -5.63 7.00 -2.60
C PHE A 69 -6.19 8.34 -2.12
N VAL A 70 -6.47 9.23 -3.07
CA VAL A 70 -7.21 10.46 -2.84
C VAL A 70 -8.49 10.40 -3.66
N ARG A 71 -9.63 10.57 -2.97
CA ARG A 71 -10.95 10.65 -3.60
C ARG A 71 -10.96 11.75 -4.68
N PRO A 72 -11.55 11.52 -5.87
CA PRO A 72 -11.47 12.42 -7.01
C PRO A 72 -11.78 13.90 -6.70
N GLU A 73 -12.79 14.16 -5.90
CA GLU A 73 -13.29 15.48 -5.50
C GLU A 73 -12.33 16.26 -4.58
N PHE A 74 -11.36 15.56 -3.96
CA PHE A 74 -10.32 16.16 -3.09
C PHE A 74 -8.93 16.18 -3.74
N ARG A 75 -8.79 15.77 -5.01
CA ARG A 75 -7.50 15.78 -5.72
C ARG A 75 -6.98 17.19 -5.98
N ARG A 76 -5.66 17.29 -6.23
CA ARG A 76 -4.91 18.55 -6.47
C ARG A 76 -4.87 19.50 -5.25
N ARG A 77 -5.07 18.97 -4.04
CA ARG A 77 -4.97 19.70 -2.76
C ARG A 77 -3.72 19.35 -1.94
N GLY A 78 -2.78 18.59 -2.49
CA GLY A 78 -1.55 18.18 -1.78
C GLY A 78 -1.68 16.93 -0.89
N LEU A 79 -2.89 16.42 -0.65
CA LEU A 79 -3.16 15.34 0.32
C LEU A 79 -2.30 14.08 0.16
N ALA A 80 -2.05 13.61 -1.07
CA ALA A 80 -1.19 12.45 -1.31
C ALA A 80 0.26 12.70 -0.87
N ARG A 81 0.77 13.91 -1.14
CA ARG A 81 2.11 14.33 -0.71
C ARG A 81 2.17 14.45 0.82
N ASP A 82 1.13 14.98 1.45
CA ASP A 82 1.08 15.13 2.90
C ASP A 82 1.05 13.78 3.62
N LEU A 83 0.35 12.79 3.06
CA LEU A 83 0.38 11.40 3.55
C LEU A 83 1.78 10.79 3.40
N LEU A 84 2.45 10.96 2.25
CA LEU A 84 3.84 10.50 2.05
C LEU A 84 4.81 11.14 3.06
N VAL A 85 4.69 12.45 3.30
CA VAL A 85 5.49 13.17 4.31
C VAL A 85 5.19 12.63 5.71
N THR A 86 3.94 12.31 6.01
CA THR A 86 3.54 11.72 7.30
C THR A 86 4.19 10.36 7.51
N LEU A 87 4.15 9.47 6.50
CA LEU A 87 4.83 8.17 6.58
C LEU A 87 6.35 8.31 6.66
N ALA A 88 6.95 9.26 5.94
CA ALA A 88 8.38 9.53 6.04
C ALA A 88 8.77 9.98 7.47
N ARG A 89 7.94 10.79 8.13
CA ARG A 89 8.14 11.16 9.54
C ARG A 89 8.04 9.96 10.47
N GLU A 90 7.07 9.07 10.26
CA GLU A 90 6.97 7.80 11.00
C GLU A 90 8.25 6.97 10.85
N CYS A 91 8.79 6.85 9.63
CA CYS A 91 10.06 6.15 9.41
C CYS A 91 11.19 6.76 10.24
N VAL A 92 11.39 8.07 10.14
CA VAL A 92 12.47 8.78 10.86
C VAL A 92 12.32 8.64 12.37
N GLN A 93 11.11 8.82 12.90
CA GLN A 93 10.84 8.74 14.35
C GLN A 93 11.09 7.34 14.92
N ARG A 94 10.82 6.29 14.13
CA ARG A 94 11.00 4.89 14.54
C ARG A 94 12.39 4.33 14.20
N GLY A 95 13.28 5.13 13.61
CA GLY A 95 14.61 4.68 13.18
C GLY A 95 14.56 3.71 12.00
N TYR A 96 13.52 3.77 11.18
CA TYR A 96 13.39 2.98 9.96
C TYR A 96 14.21 3.58 8.81
N SER A 97 14.79 2.73 7.97
CA SER A 97 15.71 3.17 6.91
C SER A 97 15.01 3.61 5.62
N ARG A 98 13.78 3.12 5.37
CA ARG A 98 13.12 3.30 4.06
C ARG A 98 11.60 3.37 4.12
N LEU A 99 11.05 4.12 3.18
CA LEU A 99 9.65 4.09 2.76
C LEU A 99 9.62 3.56 1.31
N SER A 100 8.89 2.49 1.05
CA SER A 100 8.84 1.81 -0.26
C SER A 100 7.40 1.58 -0.69
N TRP A 101 7.17 1.53 -2.00
CA TRP A 101 5.85 1.28 -2.60
C TRP A 101 6.01 0.74 -4.02
N ALA A 102 4.93 0.18 -4.55
CA ALA A 102 4.79 -0.12 -5.97
C ALA A 102 3.93 0.95 -6.65
N VAL A 103 4.08 1.09 -7.97
CA VAL A 103 3.23 1.94 -8.79
C VAL A 103 2.96 1.26 -10.12
N LEU A 104 1.72 1.37 -10.61
CA LEU A 104 1.39 0.90 -11.95
C LEU A 104 2.13 1.74 -13.00
N ASN A 105 2.82 1.08 -13.92
CA ASN A 105 3.69 1.72 -14.91
C ASN A 105 2.99 2.78 -15.78
N TRP A 106 1.66 2.68 -15.95
CA TRP A 106 0.87 3.63 -16.71
C TRP A 106 0.46 4.87 -15.91
N ASN A 107 0.59 4.86 -14.58
CA ASN A 107 0.12 5.92 -13.70
C ASN A 107 1.15 7.07 -13.60
N VAL A 108 1.32 7.78 -14.72
CA VAL A 108 2.29 8.88 -14.87
C VAL A 108 2.13 9.98 -13.81
N ASN A 109 0.91 10.21 -13.32
CA ASN A 109 0.65 11.21 -12.29
C ASN A 109 1.19 10.77 -10.92
N ALA A 110 1.04 9.49 -10.57
CA ALA A 110 1.60 8.95 -9.34
C ALA A 110 3.13 8.91 -9.43
N ILE A 111 3.69 8.48 -10.58
CA ILE A 111 5.14 8.49 -10.82
C ILE A 111 5.71 9.90 -10.63
N ALA A 112 5.11 10.93 -11.25
CA ALA A 112 5.57 12.30 -11.09
C ALA A 112 5.49 12.81 -9.62
N LEU A 113 4.48 12.40 -8.87
CA LEU A 113 4.41 12.68 -7.43
C LEU A 113 5.56 12.00 -6.68
N TYR A 114 5.83 10.73 -6.98
CA TYR A 114 6.87 9.93 -6.34
C TYR A 114 8.27 10.46 -6.63
N ASP A 115 8.57 10.79 -7.89
CA ASP A 115 9.81 11.47 -8.26
C ASP A 115 9.95 12.81 -7.52
N GLY A 116 8.86 13.57 -7.42
CA GLY A 116 8.81 14.87 -6.73
C GLY A 116 9.01 14.81 -5.21
N VAL A 117 8.88 13.63 -4.58
CA VAL A 117 9.23 13.43 -3.16
C VAL A 117 10.58 12.74 -2.97
N GLY A 118 11.37 12.58 -4.04
CA GLY A 118 12.68 11.94 -4.00
C GLY A 118 12.63 10.41 -4.07
N GLY A 119 11.49 9.84 -4.48
CA GLY A 119 11.39 8.42 -4.81
C GLY A 119 12.27 8.09 -6.02
N LEU A 120 12.89 6.92 -6.01
CA LEU A 120 13.72 6.42 -7.11
C LEU A 120 13.22 5.02 -7.51
N PRO A 121 13.06 4.74 -8.81
CA PRO A 121 12.66 3.41 -9.26
C PRO A 121 13.79 2.40 -9.04
N MET A 122 13.45 1.22 -8.52
CA MET A 122 14.39 0.11 -8.31
C MET A 122 14.48 -0.76 -9.56
N ASN A 123 15.12 -0.24 -10.63
CA ASN A 123 15.11 -0.88 -11.95
C ASN A 123 15.85 -2.23 -12.02
N ASP A 124 16.78 -2.49 -11.10
CA ASP A 124 17.53 -3.75 -11.05
C ASP A 124 16.76 -4.87 -10.32
N TRP A 125 15.55 -4.59 -9.84
CA TRP A 125 14.73 -5.51 -9.07
C TRP A 125 13.40 -5.78 -9.76
N THR A 126 13.12 -7.06 -10.01
CA THR A 126 11.84 -7.50 -10.56
C THR A 126 10.98 -8.10 -9.45
N THR A 127 9.76 -7.61 -9.28
CA THR A 127 8.79 -8.21 -8.36
C THR A 127 8.30 -9.55 -8.90
N TYR A 128 8.54 -10.62 -8.16
CA TYR A 128 7.95 -11.95 -8.40
C TYR A 128 6.83 -12.20 -7.40
N ARG A 129 5.76 -12.85 -7.84
CA ARG A 129 4.63 -13.24 -7.00
C ARG A 129 4.16 -14.64 -7.36
N VAL A 130 3.99 -15.49 -6.34
CA VAL A 130 3.27 -16.77 -6.43
C VAL A 130 1.97 -16.59 -5.64
N SER A 131 0.83 -16.90 -6.24
CA SER A 131 -0.49 -16.68 -5.64
C SER A 131 -1.49 -17.75 -6.11
N GLY A 132 -2.64 -17.84 -5.44
CA GLY A 132 -3.69 -18.80 -5.77
C GLY A 132 -3.21 -20.25 -5.74
N LEU A 133 -3.67 -21.05 -6.69
CA LEU A 133 -3.35 -22.48 -6.78
C LEU A 133 -1.84 -22.76 -6.88
N ASN A 134 -1.08 -21.88 -7.52
CA ASN A 134 0.37 -22.03 -7.61
C ASN A 134 1.05 -21.90 -6.24
N LEU A 135 0.50 -21.08 -5.34
CA LEU A 135 1.00 -20.96 -3.97
C LEU A 135 0.69 -22.22 -3.17
N THR A 136 -0.54 -22.73 -3.26
CA THR A 136 -0.93 -24.00 -2.63
C THR A 136 -0.08 -25.16 -3.12
N ALA A 137 0.14 -25.26 -4.44
CA ALA A 137 0.98 -26.28 -5.03
C ALA A 137 2.45 -26.16 -4.59
N LEU A 138 2.99 -24.94 -4.50
CA LEU A 138 4.35 -24.71 -4.00
C LEU A 138 4.50 -25.12 -2.53
N ALA A 139 3.44 -24.97 -1.73
CA ALA A 139 3.40 -25.44 -0.34
C ALA A 139 3.35 -26.99 -0.22
N GLY A 140 3.14 -27.72 -1.33
CA GLY A 140 2.94 -29.17 -1.31
C GLY A 140 1.56 -29.58 -0.78
N GLU A 141 0.65 -28.63 -0.62
CA GLU A 141 -0.71 -28.87 -0.14
C GLU A 141 -1.60 -29.35 -1.30
N PRO A 142 -2.57 -30.25 -1.03
CA PRO A 142 -3.52 -30.66 -2.05
C PRO A 142 -4.28 -29.44 -2.56
N VAL A 143 -4.30 -29.27 -3.88
CA VAL A 143 -5.10 -28.26 -4.55
C VAL A 143 -6.57 -28.65 -4.38
N VAL A 144 -7.21 -28.08 -3.37
CA VAL A 144 -8.67 -28.15 -3.23
C VAL A 144 -9.23 -27.10 -4.18
N ASP A 145 -9.93 -27.56 -5.22
CA ASP A 145 -10.76 -26.69 -6.05
C ASP A 145 -11.76 -26.00 -5.12
N GLN A 146 -11.56 -24.71 -4.87
CA GLN A 146 -12.61 -23.89 -4.25
C GLN A 146 -13.59 -23.49 -5.36
N PRO A 147 -14.91 -23.60 -5.12
CA PRO A 147 -15.93 -23.31 -6.12
C PRO A 147 -15.92 -21.85 -6.59
#